data_AF-A0A946HEU8-F1
#
_entry.id   AF-A0A946HEU8-F1
#
_cell.length_a   1.000
_cell.length_b   1.000
_cell.length_c   1.000
_cell.angle_alpha   90.00
_cell.angle_beta   90.00
_cell.angle_gamma   90.00
#
_symmetry.space_group_name_H-M   'P 1'
#
loop_
_entity.id
_entity.type
_entity.pdbx_description
1 polymer ?
#
loop_
_entity_poly.entity_id
_entity_poly.type
_entity_poly.pdbx_seq_one_letter_code
_entity_poly.pdbx_strand_id
1 'polypeptide(L)'
;VWFLLGGAALAELVEFVSGWFGGQSVGATRQGSVGAMLGGFVGGILGNLILPIIGGIFGILGGTFIGAYLAEKRALEQQQRDSATSSDDQEKAMKVGMASLIGRILGLMAKLAFTLVCLFYFIGQLIF
;
A
#
# COMPACT_ATOMS: atom_id res chain seq x y z
N VAL A 1 14.95 22.56 8.11
CA VAL A 1 14.27 21.55 8.96
C VAL A 1 12.79 21.43 8.63
N TRP A 2 11.97 22.48 8.77
CA TRP A 2 10.51 22.42 8.52
C TRP A 2 10.12 21.93 7.11
N PHE A 3 10.85 22.37 6.08
CA PHE A 3 10.61 21.94 4.69
C PHE A 3 10.87 20.44 4.47
N LEU A 4 11.87 19.88 5.17
CA LEU A 4 12.21 18.46 5.09
C LEU A 4 11.17 17.59 5.80
N LEU A 5 10.70 18.04 6.97
CA LEU A 5 9.63 17.34 7.71
C LEU A 5 8.31 17.33 6.92
N GLY A 6 7.94 18.46 6.32
CA GLY A 6 6.76 18.54 5.45
C GLY A 6 6.86 17.60 4.25
N GLY A 7 8.03 17.56 3.60
CA GLY A 7 8.30 16.65 2.49
C GLY A 7 8.26 15.16 2.89
N ALA A 8 8.82 14.81 4.05
CA ALA A 8 8.78 13.44 4.56
C ALA A 8 7.35 12.98 4.87
N ALA A 9 6.53 13.84 5.48
CA ALA A 9 5.12 13.53 5.72
C ALA A 9 4.32 13.37 4.41
N LEU A 10 4.61 14.18 3.39
CA LEU A 10 4.02 14.02 2.06
C LEU A 10 4.45 12.71 1.40
N ALA A 11 5.72 12.33 1.51
CA ALA A 11 6.21 11.06 0.98
C ALA A 11 5.56 9.85 1.68
N GLU A 12 5.34 9.94 3.00
CA GLU A 12 4.55 8.96 3.76
C GLU A 12 3.12 8.85 3.22
N LEU A 13 2.46 9.98 2.97
CA LEU A 13 1.12 10.02 2.38
C LEU A 13 1.08 9.42 0.98
N VAL A 14 2.04 9.75 0.12
CA VAL A 14 2.13 9.21 -1.24
C VAL A 14 2.29 7.69 -1.20
N GLU A 15 3.17 7.18 -0.34
CA GLU A 15 3.31 5.73 -0.14
C GLU A 15 2.02 5.11 0.40
N PHE A 16 1.33 5.79 1.32
CA PHE A 16 0.09 5.31 1.90
C PHE A 16 -1.02 5.18 0.85
N VAL A 17 -1.11 6.16 -0.05
CA VAL A 17 -2.15 6.30 -1.06
C VAL A 17 -1.81 5.51 -2.35
N SER A 18 -0.55 5.18 -2.61
CA SER A 18 -0.17 4.44 -3.81
C SER A 18 -0.77 3.03 -3.87
N GLY A 19 -0.91 2.37 -2.72
CA GLY A 19 -1.62 1.08 -2.63
C GLY A 19 -3.11 1.19 -2.96
N TRP A 20 -3.74 2.32 -2.62
CA TRP A 20 -5.12 2.61 -2.98
C TRP A 20 -5.29 2.84 -4.48
N PHE A 21 -4.47 3.72 -5.07
CA PHE A 21 -4.53 4.02 -6.50
C PHE A 21 -4.18 2.80 -7.36
N GLY A 22 -3.25 1.96 -6.89
CA GLY A 22 -2.92 0.69 -7.55
C GLY A 22 -4.16 -0.18 -7.76
N GLY A 23 -4.96 -0.41 -6.72
CA GLY A 23 -6.20 -1.17 -6.84
C GLY A 23 -7.25 -0.47 -7.72
N GLN A 24 -7.38 0.86 -7.61
CA GLN A 24 -8.34 1.61 -8.43
C GLN A 24 -8.04 1.54 -9.93
N SER A 25 -6.77 1.39 -10.33
CA SER A 25 -6.38 1.28 -11.75
C SER A 25 -7.02 0.09 -12.47
N VAL A 26 -7.45 -0.94 -11.72
CA VAL A 26 -8.12 -2.14 -12.25
C VAL A 26 -9.59 -2.24 -11.83
N GLY A 27 -10.17 -1.15 -11.31
CA GLY A 27 -11.60 -1.09 -10.96
C GLY A 27 -11.95 -1.65 -9.58
N ALA A 28 -11.06 -1.51 -8.59
CA ALA A 28 -11.35 -1.88 -7.21
C ALA A 28 -12.56 -1.15 -6.63
N THR A 29 -13.33 -1.84 -5.79
CA THR A 29 -14.35 -1.23 -4.95
C THR A 29 -13.71 -0.34 -3.88
N ARG A 30 -14.53 0.55 -3.28
CA ARG A 30 -14.10 1.38 -2.14
C ARG A 30 -13.61 0.53 -0.97
N GLN A 31 -14.25 -0.61 -0.72
CA GLN A 31 -13.85 -1.52 0.35
C GLN A 31 -12.50 -2.17 0.04
N GLY A 32 -12.27 -2.61 -1.21
CA GLY A 32 -10.96 -3.11 -1.65
C GLY A 32 -9.83 -2.10 -1.44
N SER A 33 -10.04 -0.84 -1.83
CA SER A 33 -9.04 0.21 -1.62
C SER A 33 -8.76 0.52 -0.14
N VAL A 34 -9.80 0.56 0.70
CA VAL A 34 -9.64 0.74 2.16
C VAL A 34 -8.96 -0.47 2.78
N GLY A 35 -9.31 -1.67 2.33
CA GLY A 35 -8.68 -2.93 2.73
C GLY A 35 -7.19 -2.95 2.40
N ALA A 36 -6.79 -2.44 1.22
CA ALA A 36 -5.39 -2.30 0.85
C ALA A 36 -4.62 -1.41 1.83
N MET A 37 -5.18 -0.24 2.18
CA MET A 37 -4.56 0.68 3.13
C MET A 37 -4.43 0.08 4.53
N LEU A 38 -5.54 -0.42 5.09
CA LEU A 38 -5.56 -0.96 6.45
C LEU A 38 -4.73 -2.24 6.55
N GLY A 39 -4.81 -3.10 5.54
CA GLY A 39 -4.01 -4.31 5.46
C GLY A 39 -2.53 -3.99 5.42
N GLY A 40 -2.10 -3.03 4.60
CA GLY A 40 -0.71 -2.59 4.55
C GLY A 40 -0.23 -1.99 5.88
N PHE A 41 -1.05 -1.17 6.53
CA PHE A 41 -0.72 -0.57 7.83
C PHE A 41 -0.57 -1.62 8.94
N VAL A 42 -1.58 -2.48 9.11
CA VAL A 42 -1.58 -3.54 10.13
C VAL A 42 -0.50 -4.56 9.83
N GLY A 43 -0.35 -4.96 8.57
CA GLY A 43 0.68 -5.88 8.13
C GLY A 43 2.08 -5.32 8.38
N GLY A 44 2.32 -4.03 8.14
CA GLY A 44 3.58 -3.37 8.45
C GLY A 44 3.93 -3.40 9.93
N ILE A 45 2.96 -3.10 10.80
CA ILE A 45 3.17 -3.14 12.26
C ILE A 45 3.50 -4.56 12.72
N LEU A 46 2.66 -5.54 12.34
CA LEU A 46 2.84 -6.94 12.74
C LEU A 46 4.13 -7.54 12.18
N GLY A 47 4.41 -7.27 10.91
CA GLY A 47 5.64 -7.73 10.26
C GLY A 47 6.88 -7.15 10.93
N ASN A 48 6.87 -5.86 11.26
CA ASN A 48 7.99 -5.22 11.94
C ASN A 48 8.20 -5.74 13.38
N LEU A 49 7.13 -6.18 14.04
CA LEU A 49 7.21 -6.79 15.37
C LEU A 49 7.91 -8.17 15.34
N ILE A 50 7.71 -8.94 14.27
CA ILE A 50 8.32 -10.26 14.09
C ILE A 50 9.78 -10.13 13.67
N LEU A 51 10.04 -9.33 12.62
CA LEU A 51 11.37 -9.06 12.09
C LEU A 51 11.53 -7.55 11.88
N PRO A 52 12.29 -6.85 12.73
CA PRO A 52 12.50 -5.42 12.58
C PRO A 52 13.06 -5.08 11.20
N ILE A 53 12.58 -3.97 10.63
CA ILE A 53 12.96 -3.45 9.31
C ILE A 53 12.45 -4.32 8.15
N ILE A 54 12.92 -5.56 8.03
CA ILE A 54 12.61 -6.44 6.90
C ILE A 54 11.15 -6.91 6.97
N GLY A 55 10.73 -7.38 8.14
CA GLY A 55 9.36 -7.84 8.34
C GLY A 55 8.34 -6.73 8.14
N GLY A 56 8.69 -5.47 8.44
CA GLY A 56 7.84 -4.32 8.13
C GLY A 56 7.53 -4.18 6.64
N ILE A 57 8.55 -4.30 5.78
CA ILE A 57 8.39 -4.19 4.31
C ILE A 57 7.50 -5.31 3.79
N PHE A 58 7.83 -6.57 4.11
CA PHE A 58 7.03 -7.72 3.69
C PHE A 58 5.62 -7.68 4.27
N GLY A 59 5.49 -7.21 5.51
CA GLY A 59 4.23 -6.98 6.18
C GLY A 59 3.36 -5.95 5.47
N ILE A 60 3.92 -4.81 5.05
CA ILE A 60 3.20 -3.80 4.26
C ILE A 60 2.74 -4.39 2.93
N LEU A 61 3.64 -5.05 2.19
CA LEU A 61 3.31 -5.61 0.88
C LEU A 61 2.25 -6.72 0.98
N GLY A 62 2.51 -7.74 1.80
CA GLY A 62 1.61 -8.86 2.01
C GLY A 62 0.28 -8.42 2.62
N GLY A 63 0.33 -7.54 3.61
CA GLY A 63 -0.86 -6.94 4.23
C GLY A 63 -1.69 -6.14 3.23
N THR A 64 -1.06 -5.33 2.37
CA THR A 64 -1.77 -4.58 1.31
C THR A 64 -2.47 -5.52 0.35
N PHE A 65 -1.78 -6.57 -0.11
CA PHE A 65 -2.35 -7.57 -1.01
C PHE A 65 -3.54 -8.32 -0.38
N ILE A 66 -3.33 -8.90 0.82
CA ILE A 66 -4.33 -9.70 1.52
C ILE A 66 -5.53 -8.83 1.92
N GLY A 67 -5.26 -7.62 2.43
CA GLY A 67 -6.30 -6.67 2.82
C GLY A 67 -7.15 -6.22 1.64
N ALA A 68 -6.53 -5.90 0.51
CA ALA A 68 -7.23 -5.55 -0.72
C ALA A 68 -8.08 -6.72 -1.24
N TYR A 69 -7.49 -7.92 -1.34
CA TYR A 69 -8.15 -9.13 -1.82
C TYR A 69 -9.38 -9.50 -0.97
N LEU A 70 -9.21 -9.56 0.36
CA LEU A 70 -10.29 -9.95 1.28
C LEU A 70 -11.40 -8.92 1.32
N ALA A 71 -11.06 -7.62 1.31
CA ALA A 71 -12.06 -6.57 1.33
C ALA A 71 -12.82 -6.48 -0.01
N GLU A 72 -12.12 -6.64 -1.14
CA GLU A 72 -12.76 -6.67 -2.46
C GLU A 72 -13.69 -7.89 -2.58
N LYS A 73 -13.22 -9.08 -2.19
CA LYS A 73 -14.04 -10.30 -2.22
C LYS A 73 -15.32 -10.12 -1.41
N ARG A 74 -15.23 -9.60 -0.18
CA ARG A 74 -16.40 -9.35 0.68
C ARG A 74 -17.34 -8.29 0.09
N ALA A 75 -16.79 -7.26 -0.56
CA ALA A 75 -17.59 -6.23 -1.22
C ALA A 75 -18.42 -6.81 -2.37
N LEU A 76 -17.79 -7.66 -3.20
CA LEU A 76 -18.45 -8.33 -4.31
C LEU A 76 -19.52 -9.31 -3.80
N GLU A 77 -19.20 -10.15 -2.80
CA GLU A 77 -20.16 -11.04 -2.15
C GLU A 77 -21.36 -10.29 -1.56
N GLN A 78 -21.15 -9.11 -0.99
CA GLN A 78 -22.23 -8.30 -0.41
C GLN A 78 -23.09 -7.63 -1.49
N GLN A 79 -22.52 -7.28 -2.65
CA GLN A 79 -23.27 -6.79 -3.81
C GLN A 79 -24.05 -7.90 -4.52
N GLN A 80 -23.53 -9.13 -4.55
CA GLN A 80 -24.15 -10.33 -5.15
C GLN A 80 -24.80 -11.23 -4.09
N ARG A 81 -25.51 -10.64 -3.12
CA ARG A 81 -26.19 -11.38 -2.02
C ARG A 81 -27.17 -12.49 -2.46
N ASP A 82 -27.47 -12.63 -3.75
CA ASP A 82 -28.37 -13.63 -4.33
C ASP A 82 -27.71 -14.60 -5.34
N SER A 83 -26.40 -14.56 -5.59
CA SER A 83 -25.74 -15.47 -6.55
C SER A 83 -24.47 -16.11 -5.98
N ALA A 84 -24.28 -17.40 -6.24
CA ALA A 84 -23.10 -18.15 -5.82
C ALA A 84 -21.80 -17.44 -6.24
N THR A 85 -20.83 -17.35 -5.31
CA THR A 85 -19.49 -16.82 -5.56
C THR A 85 -18.95 -17.39 -6.86
N SER A 86 -18.86 -16.56 -7.88
CA SER A 86 -18.43 -17.00 -9.20
C SER A 86 -16.91 -16.94 -9.26
N SER A 87 -16.28 -17.84 -10.01
CA SER A 87 -14.82 -17.84 -10.20
C SER A 87 -14.29 -16.47 -10.67
N ASP A 88 -15.13 -15.72 -11.38
CA ASP A 88 -14.87 -14.38 -11.90
C ASP A 88 -14.66 -13.33 -10.77
N ASP A 89 -15.39 -13.46 -9.65
CA ASP A 89 -15.25 -12.56 -8.50
C ASP A 89 -13.90 -12.74 -7.82
N GLN A 90 -13.43 -14.00 -7.77
CA GLN A 90 -12.13 -14.34 -7.21
C GLN A 90 -10.99 -13.82 -8.09
N GLU A 91 -11.11 -13.96 -9.41
CA GLU A 91 -10.13 -13.42 -10.36
C GLU A 91 -10.03 -11.89 -10.24
N LYS A 92 -11.18 -11.21 -10.17
CA LYS A 92 -11.22 -9.76 -9.96
C LYS A 92 -10.58 -9.35 -8.64
N ALA A 93 -10.91 -10.01 -7.54
CA ALA A 93 -10.31 -9.72 -6.23
C ALA A 93 -8.79 -9.91 -6.25
N MET A 94 -8.30 -10.96 -6.92
CA MET A 94 -6.87 -11.23 -7.04
C MET A 94 -6.16 -10.17 -7.89
N LYS A 95 -6.79 -9.74 -8.98
CA LYS A 95 -6.30 -8.64 -9.82
C LYS A 95 -6.19 -7.33 -9.05
N VAL A 96 -7.21 -7.00 -8.24
CA VAL A 96 -7.20 -5.82 -7.35
C VAL A 96 -6.07 -5.92 -6.34
N GLY A 97 -5.89 -7.09 -5.69
CA GLY A 97 -4.80 -7.33 -4.75
C GLY A 97 -3.43 -7.10 -5.38
N MET A 98 -3.17 -7.70 -6.55
CA MET A 98 -1.92 -7.53 -7.29
C MET A 98 -1.69 -6.07 -7.69
N ALA A 99 -2.71 -5.39 -8.22
CA ALA A 99 -2.60 -4.00 -8.64
C ALA A 99 -2.33 -3.06 -7.46
N SER A 100 -2.98 -3.28 -6.31
CA SER A 100 -2.68 -2.56 -5.06
C SER A 100 -1.26 -2.83 -4.57
N LEU A 101 -0.77 -4.06 -4.65
CA LEU A 101 0.61 -4.40 -4.30
C LEU A 101 1.61 -3.69 -5.21
N ILE A 102 1.40 -3.68 -6.52
CA ILE A 102 2.24 -2.97 -7.50
C ILE A 102 2.23 -1.46 -7.21
N GLY A 103 1.05 -0.88 -6.97
CA GLY A 103 0.92 0.51 -6.55
C GLY A 103 1.71 0.80 -5.28
N ARG A 104 1.68 -0.11 -4.30
CA ARG A 104 2.45 0.04 -3.05
C ARG A 104 3.97 -0.02 -3.28
N ILE A 105 4.43 -0.92 -4.14
CA ILE A 105 5.86 -1.00 -4.53
C ILE A 105 6.30 0.31 -5.20
N LEU A 106 5.51 0.86 -6.12
CA LEU A 106 5.82 2.13 -6.77
C LEU A 106 5.90 3.29 -5.77
N GLY A 107 5.00 3.33 -4.78
CA GLY A 107 5.04 4.32 -3.70
C GLY A 107 6.31 4.21 -2.84
N LEU A 108 6.72 2.99 -2.50
CA LEU A 108 7.97 2.73 -1.78
C LEU A 108 9.19 3.20 -2.58
N MET A 109 9.22 2.94 -3.89
CA MET A 109 10.30 3.43 -4.76
C MET A 109 10.35 4.96 -4.81
N ALA A 110 9.20 5.61 -4.93
CA ALA A 110 9.12 7.08 -4.91
C ALA A 110 9.60 7.66 -3.57
N LYS A 111 9.20 7.07 -2.44
CA LYS A 111 9.66 7.47 -1.10
C LYS A 111 11.17 7.26 -0.93
N LEU A 112 11.71 6.17 -1.47
CA LEU A 112 13.14 5.89 -1.42
C LEU A 112 13.94 6.91 -2.23
N ALA A 113 13.47 7.28 -3.42
CA ALA A 113 14.08 8.35 -4.22
C ALA A 113 14.06 9.70 -3.48
N PHE A 114 12.92 10.06 -2.88
CA PHE A 114 12.79 11.28 -2.08
C PHE A 114 13.75 11.29 -0.87
N THR A 115 13.88 10.13 -0.20
CA THR A 115 14.78 9.95 0.95
C THR A 115 16.24 10.17 0.55
N LEU A 116 16.67 9.65 -0.61
CA LEU A 116 18.01 9.87 -1.13
C LEU A 116 18.29 11.34 -1.42
N VAL A 117 17.36 12.05 -2.06
CA VAL A 117 17.51 13.50 -2.33
C VAL A 117 17.66 14.29 -1.04
N CYS A 118 16.84 13.99 -0.02
CA CYS A 118 16.95 14.64 1.29
C CYS A 118 18.31 14.36 1.97
N LEU A 119 18.81 13.13 1.86
CA LEU A 119 20.11 12.73 2.42
C LEU A 119 21.26 13.49 1.76
N PHE A 120 21.29 13.57 0.43
CA PHE A 120 22.30 14.34 -0.29
C PHE A 120 22.28 15.83 0.08
N TYR A 121 21.09 16.43 0.17
CA TYR A 121 20.93 17.81 0.59
C TYR A 121 21.49 18.06 2.00
N PHE A 122 21.20 17.16 2.93
CA PHE A 122 21.68 17.26 4.31
C PHE A 122 23.21 17.14 4.41
N ILE A 123 23.82 16.20 3.67
CA ILE A 123 25.28 16.04 3.62
C ILE A 123 25.94 17.31 3.06
N GLY A 124 25.38 17.89 2.01
CA GLY A 124 25.88 19.15 1.43
C GLY A 124 25.89 20.30 2.43
N GLN A 125 24.84 20.43 3.24
CA GLN A 125 24.75 21.44 4.31
C GLN A 125 25.64 21.13 5.53
N LEU A 126 26.07 19.88 5.73
CA LEU A 126 26.97 19.51 6.82
C LEU A 126 28.44 19.85 6.48
N ILE A 127 28.79 19.76 5.20
CA ILE A 127 30.16 19.93 4.70
C ILE A 127 30.50 21.41 4.45
N PHE A 128 29.53 22.24 4.05
CA PHE A 128 29.68 23.67 3.76
C PHE A 128 29.01 24.53 4.83
#